data_AF-L7L7P4-F1
#
_entry.id   AF-L7L7P4-F1
#
_cell.length_a   1.000
_cell.length_b   1.000
_cell.length_c   1.000
_cell.angle_alpha   90.00
_cell.angle_beta   90.00
_cell.angle_gamma   90.00
#
_symmetry.space_group_name_H-M   'P 1'
#
loop_
_entity.id
_entity.type
_entity.pdbx_description
1 polymer ?
#
loop_
_entity_poly.entity_id
_entity_poly.type
_entity_poly.pdbx_seq_one_letter_code
_entity_poly.pdbx_strand_id
1 'polypeptide(L)'
;MIFKGVQDGRPYPALGLTARDWAQIPPRQFRLDQLITVTSVLALDKLLSEDSTFYGDLFAHVVHYRGELYLENGLHRAVRSALRNRTLVHARLLDLDEIIGSGGTIPVARPVDDDEVPDIAVTGPLYPTAGGPPPRPVNPRRARPARHRAD
;
A
#
# COMPACT_ATOMS: atom_id res chain seq x y z
N MET A 1 -5.70 -9.80 -17.82
CA MET A 1 -7.02 -9.61 -17.17
C MET A 1 -6.79 -8.80 -15.89
N ILE A 2 -7.67 -7.85 -15.53
CA ILE A 2 -7.45 -6.97 -14.37
C ILE A 2 -7.71 -7.69 -13.04
N PHE A 3 -8.77 -8.50 -12.98
CA PHE A 3 -9.15 -9.31 -11.83
C PHE A 3 -9.00 -10.80 -12.15
N LYS A 4 -8.90 -11.64 -11.13
CA LYS A 4 -8.92 -13.11 -11.27
C LYS A 4 -10.28 -13.61 -11.75
N GLY A 5 -11.35 -13.02 -11.23
CA GLY A 5 -12.73 -13.39 -11.56
C GLY A 5 -13.74 -12.36 -11.07
N VAL A 6 -14.98 -12.51 -11.52
CA VAL A 6 -16.14 -11.70 -11.10
C VAL A 6 -17.22 -12.65 -10.61
N GLN A 7 -17.73 -12.40 -9.42
CA GLN A 7 -18.79 -13.18 -8.79
C GLN A 7 -19.98 -12.26 -8.46
N ASP A 8 -21.17 -12.84 -8.44
CA ASP A 8 -22.39 -12.15 -8.02
C ASP A 8 -22.78 -12.62 -6.62
N GLY A 9 -22.31 -11.87 -5.61
CA GLY A 9 -22.50 -12.19 -4.20
C GLY A 9 -21.27 -12.81 -3.53
N ARG A 10 -21.36 -12.91 -2.20
CA ARG A 10 -20.28 -13.41 -1.34
C ARG A 10 -20.44 -14.92 -1.11
N PRO A 11 -19.38 -15.73 -1.30
CA PRO A 11 -19.42 -17.18 -1.05
C PRO A 11 -19.29 -17.56 0.44
N TYR A 12 -19.14 -16.58 1.32
CA TYR A 12 -18.92 -16.76 2.76
C TYR A 12 -20.05 -16.14 3.59
N PRO A 13 -20.21 -16.56 4.87
CA PRO A 13 -21.20 -15.98 5.78
C PRO A 13 -21.06 -14.47 5.97
N ALA A 14 -22.16 -13.81 6.36
CA ALA A 14 -22.13 -12.38 6.66
C ALA A 14 -21.18 -12.08 7.82
N LEU A 15 -20.19 -11.21 7.58
CA LEU A 15 -19.13 -10.91 8.54
C LEU A 15 -19.60 -10.00 9.68
N GLY A 16 -20.65 -9.21 9.47
CA GLY A 16 -21.17 -8.27 10.49
C GLY A 16 -20.20 -7.16 10.92
N LEU A 17 -19.06 -7.02 10.24
CA LEU A 17 -18.00 -6.08 10.61
C LEU A 17 -18.39 -4.62 10.37
N THR A 18 -18.14 -3.78 11.36
CA THR A 18 -18.32 -2.34 11.25
C THR A 18 -17.08 -1.70 10.62
N ALA A 19 -17.20 -0.45 10.15
CA ALA A 19 -16.06 0.31 9.64
C ALA A 19 -14.93 0.46 10.68
N ARG A 20 -15.27 0.50 11.97
CA ARG A 20 -14.29 0.60 13.07
C ARG A 20 -13.46 -0.67 13.21
N ASP A 21 -14.07 -1.84 13.03
CA ASP A 21 -13.38 -3.12 13.12
C ASP A 21 -12.39 -3.29 11.97
N TRP A 22 -12.80 -2.89 10.76
CA TRP A 22 -11.90 -2.82 9.61
C TRP A 22 -10.72 -1.87 9.85
N ALA A 23 -10.95 -0.72 10.49
CA ALA A 23 -9.88 0.25 10.75
C ALA A 23 -8.73 -0.32 11.62
N GLN A 24 -9.00 -1.33 12.46
CA GLN A 24 -7.99 -2.03 13.28
C GLN A 24 -7.08 -2.95 12.46
N ILE A 25 -7.51 -3.39 11.27
CA ILE A 25 -6.74 -4.29 10.43
C ILE A 25 -5.72 -3.47 9.64
N PRO A 26 -4.40 -3.69 9.77
CA PRO A 26 -3.42 -2.90 9.04
C PRO A 26 -3.56 -3.09 7.51
N PRO A 27 -3.45 -2.02 6.71
CA PRO A 27 -3.52 -2.12 5.27
C PRO A 27 -2.29 -2.82 4.69
N ARG A 28 -2.50 -3.67 3.68
CA ARG A 28 -1.47 -4.42 2.94
C ARG A 28 -1.65 -4.21 1.44
N GLN A 29 -0.61 -4.52 0.67
CA GLN A 29 -0.67 -4.43 -0.79
C GLN A 29 -1.12 -5.76 -1.40
N PHE A 30 -2.04 -5.68 -2.35
CA PHE A 30 -2.56 -6.82 -3.10
C PHE A 30 -2.47 -6.56 -4.59
N ARG A 31 -2.21 -7.61 -5.37
CA ARG A 31 -2.28 -7.52 -6.82
C ARG A 31 -3.72 -7.68 -7.29
N LEU A 32 -4.13 -6.84 -8.23
CA LEU A 32 -5.49 -6.86 -8.77
C LEU A 32 -5.82 -8.19 -9.44
N ASP A 33 -4.85 -8.81 -10.12
CA ASP A 33 -5.02 -10.06 -10.86
C ASP A 33 -5.21 -11.29 -9.95
N GLN A 34 -5.04 -11.14 -8.63
CA GLN A 34 -5.31 -12.17 -7.64
C GLN A 34 -6.70 -12.04 -7.01
N LEU A 35 -7.37 -10.91 -7.19
CA LEU A 35 -8.63 -10.60 -6.53
C LEU A 35 -9.84 -11.08 -7.35
N ILE A 36 -10.83 -11.62 -6.67
CA ILE A 36 -12.15 -11.96 -7.19
C ILE A 36 -13.15 -10.93 -6.68
N THR A 37 -13.90 -10.26 -7.56
CA THR A 37 -14.88 -9.27 -7.11
C THR A 37 -16.16 -9.96 -6.65
N VAL A 38 -16.77 -9.49 -5.55
CA VAL A 38 -18.06 -10.04 -5.06
C VAL A 38 -19.29 -9.33 -5.66
N THR A 39 -19.05 -8.30 -6.45
CA THR A 39 -20.08 -7.57 -7.20
C THR A 39 -19.68 -7.45 -8.66
N SER A 40 -20.68 -7.58 -9.52
CA SER A 40 -20.59 -7.46 -10.97
C SER A 40 -20.89 -6.04 -11.47
N VAL A 41 -21.60 -5.24 -10.65
CA VAL A 41 -22.11 -3.92 -11.06
C VAL A 41 -21.14 -2.83 -10.64
N LEU A 42 -20.71 -2.03 -11.63
CA LEU A 42 -19.89 -0.85 -11.43
C LEU A 42 -20.66 0.41 -11.84
N ALA A 43 -20.87 1.30 -10.89
CA ALA A 43 -21.50 2.60 -11.13
C ALA A 43 -20.46 3.60 -11.69
N LEU A 44 -20.65 4.06 -12.94
CA LEU A 44 -19.71 4.92 -13.65
C LEU A 44 -19.65 6.34 -13.07
N ASP A 45 -20.80 6.89 -12.66
CA ASP A 45 -20.92 8.17 -11.96
C ASP A 45 -20.06 8.16 -10.68
N LYS A 46 -20.13 7.07 -9.91
CA LYS A 46 -19.30 6.86 -8.74
C LYS A 46 -17.84 6.70 -9.10
N LEU A 47 -17.50 6.02 -10.20
CA LEU A 47 -16.10 5.87 -10.62
C LEU A 47 -15.44 7.20 -11.02
N LEU A 48 -16.18 8.08 -11.68
CA LEU A 48 -15.67 9.35 -12.21
C LEU A 48 -15.75 10.51 -11.21
N SER A 49 -16.55 10.37 -10.15
CA SER A 49 -16.64 11.37 -9.09
C SER A 49 -15.29 11.65 -8.43
N GLU A 50 -15.03 12.92 -8.14
CA GLU A 50 -13.86 13.36 -7.36
C GLU A 50 -13.93 12.81 -5.91
N ASP A 51 -15.13 12.64 -5.37
CA ASP A 51 -15.43 12.06 -4.05
C ASP A 51 -15.55 10.52 -4.04
N SER A 52 -15.30 9.85 -5.17
CA SER A 52 -15.45 8.39 -5.36
C SER A 52 -14.70 7.52 -4.32
N THR A 53 -13.73 8.09 -3.63
CA THR A 53 -12.97 7.42 -2.57
C THR A 53 -13.55 7.61 -1.17
N PHE A 54 -14.66 8.34 -1.04
CA PHE A 54 -15.12 8.96 0.21
C PHE A 54 -16.48 8.44 0.69
N TYR A 55 -16.69 7.12 0.62
CA TYR A 55 -17.75 6.48 1.39
C TYR A 55 -17.13 5.37 2.24
N GLY A 56 -16.57 5.76 3.39
CA GLY A 56 -16.01 4.85 4.39
C GLY A 56 -14.48 4.82 4.41
N ASP A 57 -13.91 3.62 4.30
CA ASP A 57 -12.48 3.36 4.52
C ASP A 57 -11.61 3.83 3.32
N LEU A 58 -10.44 4.37 3.62
CA LEU A 58 -9.44 4.78 2.63
C LEU A 58 -8.85 3.59 1.86
N PHE A 59 -8.93 2.40 2.45
CA PHE A 59 -8.42 1.16 1.88
C PHE A 59 -9.56 0.27 1.38
N ALA A 60 -9.26 -0.58 0.40
CA ALA A 60 -10.19 -1.62 -0.01
C ALA A 60 -10.35 -2.69 1.10
N HIS A 61 -11.42 -3.46 1.04
CA HIS A 61 -11.63 -4.59 1.96
C HIS A 61 -11.51 -5.90 1.18
N VAL A 62 -10.61 -6.75 1.63
CA VAL A 62 -10.36 -8.08 1.05
C VAL A 62 -10.61 -9.14 2.10
N VAL A 63 -11.30 -10.20 1.70
CA VAL A 63 -11.58 -11.35 2.54
C VAL A 63 -10.91 -12.56 1.92
N HIS A 64 -10.08 -13.24 2.71
CA HIS A 64 -9.52 -14.53 2.35
C HIS A 64 -10.48 -15.63 2.82
N TYR A 65 -10.93 -16.47 1.89
CA TYR A 65 -11.84 -17.56 2.18
C TYR A 65 -11.63 -18.72 1.21
N ARG A 66 -11.50 -19.93 1.73
CA ARG A 66 -11.21 -21.17 1.00
C ARG A 66 -10.02 -21.04 0.03
N GLY A 67 -8.97 -20.34 0.45
CA GLY A 67 -7.76 -20.15 -0.36
C GLY A 67 -7.87 -19.07 -1.46
N GLU A 68 -8.97 -18.33 -1.51
CA GLU A 68 -9.23 -17.30 -2.53
C GLU A 68 -9.38 -15.91 -1.91
N LEU A 69 -9.02 -14.87 -2.67
CA LEU A 69 -9.08 -13.48 -2.23
C LEU A 69 -10.27 -12.76 -2.86
N TYR A 70 -11.24 -12.42 -2.03
CA TYR A 70 -12.46 -11.74 -2.45
C TYR A 70 -12.39 -10.25 -2.13
N LEU A 71 -12.52 -9.42 -3.15
CA LEU A 71 -12.65 -7.97 -3.02
C LEU A 71 -14.09 -7.64 -2.63
N GLU A 72 -14.30 -7.40 -1.34
CA GLU A 72 -15.61 -7.12 -0.76
C GLU A 72 -16.03 -5.66 -0.97
N ASN A 73 -15.07 -4.75 -0.83
CA ASN A 73 -15.31 -3.32 -0.96
C ASN A 73 -14.13 -2.63 -1.63
N GLY A 74 -14.36 -1.46 -2.23
CA GLY A 74 -13.33 -0.69 -2.92
C GLY A 74 -13.17 -1.09 -4.40
N LEU A 75 -14.20 -1.66 -5.04
CA LEU A 75 -14.17 -2.00 -6.47
C LEU A 75 -13.81 -0.79 -7.33
N HIS A 76 -14.43 0.37 -7.12
CA HIS A 76 -14.11 1.59 -7.87
C HIS A 76 -12.65 2.03 -7.68
N ARG A 77 -12.12 1.89 -6.46
CA ARG A 77 -10.72 2.20 -6.14
C ARG A 77 -9.75 1.27 -6.87
N ALA A 78 -10.06 -0.03 -6.89
CA ALA A 78 -9.30 -1.04 -7.62
C ALA A 78 -9.32 -0.77 -9.14
N VAL A 79 -10.49 -0.54 -9.72
CA VAL A 79 -10.65 -0.24 -11.15
C VAL A 79 -9.96 1.06 -11.53
N ARG A 80 -10.11 2.12 -10.73
CA ARG A 80 -9.39 3.39 -10.95
C ARG A 80 -7.87 3.20 -10.92
N SER A 81 -7.37 2.34 -10.04
CA SER A 81 -5.93 2.00 -9.99
C SER A 81 -5.50 1.29 -11.28
N ALA A 82 -6.29 0.32 -11.75
CA ALA A 82 -6.06 -0.36 -13.02
C ALA A 82 -6.05 0.59 -14.23
N LEU A 83 -7.00 1.54 -14.28
CA LEU A 83 -7.07 2.57 -15.33
C LEU A 83 -5.87 3.51 -15.33
N ARG A 84 -5.16 3.64 -14.20
CA ARG A 84 -3.89 4.38 -14.08
C ARG A 84 -2.67 3.48 -14.29
N ASN A 85 -2.85 2.31 -14.90
CA ASN A 85 -1.82 1.29 -15.12
C ASN A 85 -1.15 0.79 -13.83
N ARG A 86 -1.84 0.87 -12.67
CA ARG A 86 -1.36 0.29 -11.42
C ARG A 86 -1.96 -1.10 -11.24
N THR A 87 -1.09 -2.08 -11.06
CA THR A 87 -1.46 -3.49 -10.85
C THR A 87 -1.66 -3.85 -9.38
N LEU A 88 -1.39 -2.90 -8.47
CA LEU A 88 -1.48 -3.07 -7.02
C LEU A 88 -2.57 -2.15 -6.43
N VAL A 89 -3.21 -2.63 -5.36
CA VAL A 89 -4.15 -1.86 -4.53
C VAL A 89 -3.80 -2.08 -3.05
N HIS A 90 -3.99 -1.04 -2.24
CA HIS A 90 -3.90 -1.18 -0.79
C HIS A 90 -5.27 -1.59 -0.24
N ALA A 91 -5.29 -2.69 0.50
CA ALA A 91 -6.50 -3.25 1.09
C ALA A 91 -6.23 -3.80 2.48
N ARG A 92 -7.28 -3.89 3.29
CA ARG A 92 -7.26 -4.57 4.58
C ARG A 92 -7.73 -6.00 4.38
N LEU A 93 -7.02 -6.95 4.98
CA LEU A 93 -7.28 -8.37 4.81
C LEU A 93 -7.92 -8.95 6.06
N LEU A 94 -9.10 -9.52 5.88
CA LEU A 94 -9.69 -10.42 6.86
C LEU A 94 -9.44 -11.87 6.43
N ASP A 95 -8.75 -12.64 7.26
CA ASP A 95 -8.60 -14.08 7.02
C ASP A 95 -9.75 -14.86 7.67
N LEU A 96 -10.75 -15.21 6.87
CA LEU A 96 -11.92 -15.92 7.38
C LEU A 96 -11.62 -17.40 7.60
N ASP A 97 -10.67 -17.99 6.87
CA ASP A 97 -10.25 -19.37 7.07
C ASP A 97 -9.59 -19.54 8.44
N GLU A 98 -8.78 -18.56 8.85
CA GLU A 98 -8.18 -18.51 10.20
C GLU A 98 -9.26 -18.34 11.29
N ILE A 99 -10.23 -17.45 11.08
CA ILE A 99 -11.32 -17.20 12.04
C ILE A 99 -12.20 -18.44 12.22
N ILE A 100 -12.59 -19.09 11.13
CA ILE A 100 -13.41 -20.30 11.17
C ILE A 100 -12.62 -21.45 11.80
N GLY A 101 -11.34 -21.60 11.43
CA GLY A 101 -10.46 -22.65 11.97
C GLY A 101 -10.16 -22.48 13.47
N SER A 102 -10.11 -21.25 13.97
CA SER A 102 -9.85 -20.92 15.37
C SER A 102 -11.10 -20.86 16.26
N GLY A 103 -12.30 -21.12 15.72
CA GLY A 103 -13.54 -21.15 16.50
C GLY A 103 -14.27 -19.80 16.64
N GLY A 104 -14.05 -18.86 15.71
CA GLY A 104 -14.86 -17.64 15.57
C GLY A 104 -14.27 -16.38 16.22
N THR A 105 -13.00 -16.41 16.63
CA THR A 105 -12.33 -15.21 17.16
C THR A 105 -11.69 -14.43 16.02
N ILE A 106 -12.14 -13.20 15.79
CA ILE A 106 -11.47 -12.29 14.86
C ILE A 106 -10.14 -11.85 15.49
N PRO A 107 -8.98 -12.08 14.84
CA PRO A 107 -7.72 -11.55 15.32
C PRO A 107 -7.73 -10.03 15.08
N VAL A 108 -8.37 -9.30 15.98
CA VAL A 108 -8.14 -7.86 16.10
C VAL A 108 -6.71 -7.73 16.57
N ALA A 109 -5.86 -7.09 15.75
CA ALA A 109 -4.53 -6.69 16.18
C ALA A 109 -4.70 -6.01 17.54
N ARG A 110 -4.05 -6.53 18.58
CA ARG A 110 -4.05 -5.85 19.88
C ARG A 110 -3.67 -4.39 19.61
N PRO A 111 -4.37 -3.41 20.20
CA PRO A 111 -3.87 -2.05 20.20
C PRO A 111 -2.39 -2.14 20.57
N VAL A 112 -1.52 -1.66 19.69
CA VAL A 112 -0.12 -1.49 20.06
C VAL A 112 -0.20 -0.46 21.18
N ASP A 113 0.04 -0.88 22.41
CA ASP A 113 0.17 0.07 23.51
C ASP A 113 1.25 1.05 23.08
N ASP A 114 0.90 2.35 23.00
CA ASP A 114 1.79 3.43 22.51
C ASP A 114 3.11 3.56 23.33
N ASP A 115 3.29 2.74 24.38
CA ASP A 115 4.45 2.70 25.26
C ASP A 115 5.60 1.78 24.81
N GLU A 116 5.41 0.91 23.80
CA GLU A 116 6.51 0.11 23.24
C GLU A 116 6.79 0.50 21.79
N VAL A 117 7.46 1.66 21.64
CA VAL A 117 8.17 2.00 20.41
C VAL A 117 9.34 1.01 20.29
N PRO A 118 9.32 0.03 19.36
CA PRO A 118 10.56 -0.67 19.06
C PRO A 118 11.54 0.39 18.57
N ASP A 119 12.77 0.37 19.09
CA ASP A 119 13.88 1.21 18.64
C ASP A 119 14.05 0.98 17.12
N ILE A 120 13.30 1.74 16.33
CA ILE A 120 13.59 1.95 14.93
C ILE A 120 14.91 2.68 15.01
N ALA A 121 15.99 1.94 14.78
CA ALA A 121 17.28 2.52 14.54
C ALA A 121 17.06 3.61 13.48
N VAL A 122 17.03 4.86 13.95
CA VAL A 122 17.16 6.03 13.11
C VAL A 122 18.41 5.75 12.34
N THR A 123 18.26 5.46 11.06
CA THR A 123 19.36 5.47 10.10
C THR A 123 20.02 6.83 10.28
N GLY A 124 21.10 6.84 11.05
CA GLY A 124 21.92 8.01 11.25
C GLY A 124 22.37 8.54 9.89
N PRO A 125 22.83 9.80 9.82
CA PRO A 125 23.36 10.33 8.57
C PRO A 125 24.40 9.35 8.02
N LEU A 126 24.25 9.00 6.74
CA LEU A 126 25.19 8.15 6.01
C LEU A 126 26.60 8.76 6.12
N TYR A 127 27.40 8.26 7.05
CA TYR A 127 28.83 8.52 7.07
C TYR A 127 29.45 7.68 5.95
N PRO A 128 30.16 8.28 4.98
CA PRO A 128 30.88 7.49 4.00
C PRO A 128 32.02 6.73 4.71
N THR A 129 31.94 5.40 4.68
CA THR A 129 32.97 4.49 5.18
C THR A 129 34.33 4.84 4.60
N ALA A 130 35.29 5.13 5.46
CA ALA A 130 36.68 5.32 5.12
C ALA A 130 37.27 4.01 4.56
N GLY A 131 37.47 3.95 3.24
CA GLY A 131 38.07 2.78 2.59
C GLY A 131 38.40 2.93 1.10
N GLY A 132 38.41 4.15 0.57
CA GLY A 132 38.81 4.42 -0.82
C GLY A 132 40.23 5.00 -0.88
N PRO A 133 41.05 4.68 -1.90
CA PRO A 133 42.39 5.24 -2.06
C PRO A 133 42.31 6.78 -2.18
N PRO A 134 43.30 7.52 -1.66
CA PRO A 134 43.21 8.99 -1.57
C PRO A 134 43.17 9.63 -2.97
N PRO A 135 42.37 10.69 -3.16
CA PRO A 135 42.33 11.42 -4.43
C PRO A 135 43.67 12.13 -4.69
N ARG A 136 44.08 12.14 -5.96
CA ARG A 136 45.31 12.80 -6.44
C ARG A 136 45.26 14.31 -6.14
N PRO A 137 46.36 14.94 -5.69
CA PRO A 137 46.38 16.37 -5.43
C PRO A 137 46.32 17.15 -6.74
N VAL A 138 45.27 17.95 -6.92
CA VAL A 138 45.18 18.96 -7.98
C VAL A 138 45.95 20.18 -7.50
N ASN A 139 47.09 20.45 -8.12
CA ASN A 139 48.04 21.48 -7.71
C ASN A 139 47.54 22.88 -8.15
N PRO A 140 47.26 23.84 -7.23
CA PRO A 140 46.85 25.18 -7.61
C PRO A 140 48.09 26.04 -7.87
N ARG A 141 48.65 25.97 -9.08
CA ARG A 141 49.73 26.88 -9.48
C ARG A 141 49.16 28.27 -9.78
N ARG A 142 49.35 29.13 -8.77
CA ARG A 142 49.81 30.53 -8.83
C ARG A 142 49.03 31.54 -9.69
N ALA A 143 48.44 32.48 -8.96
CA ALA A 143 48.11 33.81 -9.44
C ALA A 143 49.35 34.66 -9.82
N ARG A 144 49.08 35.66 -10.68
CA ARG A 144 49.73 37.00 -10.90
C ARG A 144 50.40 37.20 -12.27
N PRO A 145 50.55 38.45 -12.76
CA PRO A 145 49.57 39.54 -12.89
C PRO A 145 49.67 40.24 -14.30
N ALA A 146 48.92 41.35 -14.46
CA ALA A 146 48.71 42.19 -15.65
C ALA A 146 49.95 42.68 -16.46
N ARG A 147 49.76 42.98 -17.77
CA ARG A 147 50.16 44.25 -18.44
C ARG A 147 49.75 44.38 -19.93
N HIS A 148 49.43 45.63 -20.29
CA HIS A 148 49.15 46.33 -21.57
C HIS A 148 49.92 45.99 -22.87
N ARG A 149 49.22 46.10 -24.03
CA ARG A 149 49.35 47.07 -25.18
C ARG A 149 48.68 46.44 -26.42
N ALA A 150 47.68 47.07 -27.07
CA ALA A 150 47.73 48.13 -28.08
C ALA A 150 48.55 47.75 -29.33
N ASP A 151 47.84 47.46 -30.43
CA ASP A 151 48.00 48.06 -31.76
C ASP A 151 46.63 48.00 -32.47
#